data_AF-X6P9T0-F1
#
_entry.id   AF-X6P9T0-F1
#
_cell.length_a   1.000
_cell.length_b   1.000
_cell.length_c   1.000
_cell.angle_alpha   90.00
_cell.angle_beta   90.00
_cell.angle_gamma   90.00
#
_symmetry.space_group_name_H-M   'P 1'
#
loop_
_entity.id
_entity.type
_entity.pdbx_description
1 polymer ?
#
loop_
_entity_poly.entity_id
_entity_poly.type
_entity_poly.pdbx_seq_one_letter_code
_entity_poly.pdbx_strand_id
1 'polypeptide(L)'
;MTYESTRILAHNSANPLFLFKGFSIKLAGGMQDESKTVKYEAEMKALIKLYGDVVKEDALKKKLEQSNGNVSVVIEQITASLLNQNTAVQVTEEKKTEQKEEEKVEIGETKPGINLQGYCTNIDCLASKAKLPVWVNIGFSDISFDSEKTSYGCPDCGQFTVTSIIKAMIFNSEHAISSNDNPVPVKDNHYQCFYTIKLGSSYEIKAKKIRQHATSLEDLINRSENAMISGEIINL
;
A
#
# COMPACT_ATOMS: atom_id res chain seq x y z
N MET A 1 49.56 40.91 20.48
CA MET A 1 50.14 41.31 19.19
C MET A 1 50.99 40.14 18.70
N THR A 2 50.75 39.77 17.45
CA THR A 2 51.21 38.60 16.70
C THR A 2 52.73 38.51 16.56
N TYR A 3 53.28 37.29 16.49
CA TYR A 3 54.24 36.90 15.45
C TYR A 3 54.29 35.39 15.23
N GLU A 4 54.69 35.04 14.01
CA GLU A 4 54.42 33.83 13.22
C GLU A 4 55.17 32.52 13.58
N SER A 5 54.49 31.42 13.23
CA SER A 5 54.91 30.30 12.35
C SER A 5 56.37 29.81 12.35
N THR A 6 56.57 28.53 12.68
CA THR A 6 57.63 27.70 12.10
C THR A 6 57.18 26.22 12.07
N ARG A 7 57.29 25.59 10.89
CA ARG A 7 57.13 24.14 10.66
C ARG A 7 58.44 23.41 11.04
N ILE A 8 58.37 22.12 11.42
CA ILE A 8 59.08 20.98 10.79
C ILE A 8 58.93 19.69 11.64
N LEU A 9 58.91 18.59 10.90
CA LEU A 9 58.71 17.17 11.24
C LEU A 9 59.77 16.54 12.14
N ALA A 10 59.38 15.47 12.87
CA ALA A 10 59.79 14.07 12.60
C ALA A 10 60.08 13.23 13.88
N HIS A 11 59.35 12.11 13.94
CA HIS A 11 59.77 10.74 14.31
C HIS A 11 60.34 10.37 15.69
N ASN A 12 59.93 9.15 16.07
CA ASN A 12 60.48 8.18 17.03
C ASN A 12 59.81 8.17 18.40
N SER A 13 59.57 7.05 19.06
CA SER A 13 59.51 5.61 18.74
C SER A 13 59.15 4.93 20.07
N ALA A 14 58.58 3.73 19.99
CA ALA A 14 58.61 2.70 21.04
C ALA A 14 57.91 2.94 22.39
N ASN A 15 56.80 2.22 22.54
CA ASN A 15 56.23 1.74 23.80
C ASN A 15 57.27 0.95 24.63
N PRO A 16 57.27 1.09 25.97
CA PRO A 16 57.73 0.03 26.86
C PRO A 16 56.58 -0.51 27.72
N LEU A 17 56.37 -1.81 27.62
CA LEU A 17 55.69 -2.65 28.61
C LEU A 17 56.42 -2.58 29.96
N PHE A 18 55.68 -2.40 31.06
CA PHE A 18 56.15 -2.80 32.39
C PHE A 18 55.04 -3.44 33.22
N LEU A 19 55.25 -4.71 33.54
CA LEU A 19 54.64 -5.47 34.64
C LEU A 19 55.08 -4.89 36.00
N PHE A 20 54.22 -4.93 37.02
CA PHE A 20 54.16 -6.02 38.02
C PHE A 20 53.28 -5.68 39.25
N LYS A 21 52.77 -6.77 39.83
CA LYS A 21 52.48 -7.02 41.25
C LYS A 21 51.14 -6.55 41.83
N GLY A 22 50.28 -7.56 42.01
CA GLY A 22 49.04 -7.46 42.75
C GLY A 22 49.20 -7.43 44.27
N PHE A 23 48.11 -6.98 44.89
CA PHE A 23 47.77 -7.16 46.29
C PHE A 23 46.55 -8.06 46.35
N SER A 24 46.61 -9.11 47.16
CA SER A 24 45.53 -10.07 47.37
C SER A 24 44.56 -9.57 48.45
N ILE A 25 43.27 -9.87 48.30
CA ILE A 25 42.45 -10.70 49.20
C ILE A 25 40.94 -10.36 49.09
N LYS A 26 40.15 -11.44 49.13
CA LYS A 26 38.69 -11.56 49.36
C LYS A 26 37.76 -11.26 48.19
N LEU A 27 37.32 -12.33 47.53
CA LEU A 27 35.92 -12.45 47.12
C LEU A 27 35.36 -13.74 47.72
N ALA A 28 34.37 -13.54 48.59
CA ALA A 28 33.48 -14.58 49.08
C ALA A 28 32.63 -15.10 47.93
N GLY A 29 32.08 -16.30 48.14
CA GLY A 29 31.45 -17.12 47.13
C GLY A 29 30.39 -16.43 46.27
N GLY A 30 30.31 -16.93 45.05
CA GLY A 30 29.25 -16.63 44.11
C GLY A 30 29.54 -17.45 42.87
N MET A 31 28.87 -18.59 42.76
CA MET A 31 28.62 -19.25 41.48
C MET A 31 27.99 -18.19 40.58
N GLN A 32 28.81 -17.49 39.79
CA GLN A 32 28.35 -16.52 38.83
C GLN A 32 27.73 -17.32 37.69
N ASP A 33 26.42 -17.55 37.82
CA ASP A 33 25.52 -17.63 36.68
C ASP A 33 25.88 -16.45 35.80
N GLU A 34 26.50 -16.71 34.64
CA GLU A 34 26.74 -15.69 33.63
C GLU A 34 25.39 -15.03 33.42
N SER A 35 25.29 -13.78 33.85
CA SER A 35 24.12 -12.93 33.64
C SER A 35 23.71 -13.14 32.20
N LYS A 36 22.54 -13.78 31.99
CA LYS A 36 21.96 -14.10 30.69
C LYS A 36 21.86 -12.81 29.89
N THR A 37 22.96 -12.45 29.25
CA THR A 37 23.06 -11.36 28.30
C THR A 37 22.00 -11.64 27.26
N VAL A 38 21.18 -10.64 26.99
CA VAL A 38 20.08 -10.68 26.04
C VAL A 38 20.68 -10.82 24.64
N LYS A 39 21.20 -12.01 24.30
CA LYS A 39 21.71 -12.31 22.98
C LYS A 39 20.54 -12.28 22.02
N TYR A 40 20.75 -11.57 20.92
CA TYR A 40 19.79 -11.40 19.82
C TYR A 40 18.53 -10.60 20.20
N GLU A 41 18.65 -9.60 21.07
CA GLU A 41 17.52 -8.75 21.50
C GLU A 41 16.80 -8.08 20.32
N ALA A 42 17.55 -7.53 19.37
CA ALA A 42 16.99 -6.82 18.23
C ALA A 42 16.27 -7.78 17.27
N GLU A 43 16.87 -8.94 17.04
CA GLU A 43 16.37 -10.03 16.22
C GLU A 43 15.11 -10.64 16.84
N MET A 44 15.10 -10.85 18.16
CA MET A 44 13.93 -11.32 18.90
C MET A 44 12.78 -10.32 18.78
N LYS A 45 13.06 -9.02 18.98
CA LYS A 45 12.05 -7.96 18.85
C LYS A 45 11.47 -7.91 17.42
N ALA A 46 12.30 -8.09 16.41
CA ALA A 46 11.85 -8.16 15.02
C ALA A 46 10.97 -9.40 14.76
N LEU A 47 11.38 -10.57 15.24
CA LEU A 47 10.63 -11.82 15.07
C LEU A 47 9.29 -11.82 15.82
N ILE A 48 9.23 -11.26 17.03
CA ILE A 48 7.98 -11.07 17.77
C ILE A 48 7.05 -10.12 17.01
N LYS A 49 7.58 -9.04 16.42
CA LYS A 49 6.77 -8.12 15.61
C LYS A 49 6.19 -8.79 14.36
N LEU A 50 6.94 -9.69 13.72
CA LEU A 50 6.53 -10.35 12.48
C LEU A 50 5.66 -11.60 12.70
N TYR A 51 5.90 -12.35 13.77
CA TYR A 51 5.30 -13.68 13.99
C TYR A 51 4.73 -13.89 15.39
N GLY A 52 4.74 -12.89 16.27
CA GLY A 52 4.28 -13.03 17.66
C GLY A 52 2.81 -13.45 17.80
N ASP A 53 1.98 -13.12 16.80
CA ASP A 53 0.58 -13.53 16.74
C ASP A 53 0.40 -15.01 16.33
N VAL A 54 1.40 -15.59 15.65
CA VAL A 54 1.34 -16.93 15.05
C VAL A 54 2.20 -17.95 15.81
N VAL A 55 3.32 -17.49 16.41
CA VAL A 55 4.32 -18.33 17.08
C VAL A 55 4.68 -17.75 18.44
N LYS A 56 4.58 -18.55 19.50
CA LYS A 56 4.93 -18.15 20.87
C LYS A 56 6.39 -17.73 20.99
N GLU A 57 6.64 -16.69 21.80
CA GLU A 57 7.96 -16.09 22.02
C GLU A 57 9.03 -17.11 22.43
N ASP A 58 8.72 -18.05 23.34
CA ASP A 58 9.67 -19.09 23.76
C ASP A 58 10.10 -20.02 22.61
N ALA A 59 9.20 -20.27 21.64
CA ALA A 59 9.50 -21.07 20.46
C ALA A 59 10.37 -20.29 19.47
N LEU A 60 10.12 -18.98 19.30
CA LEU A 60 10.98 -18.08 18.53
C LEU A 60 12.39 -18.03 19.14
N LYS A 61 12.49 -17.97 20.47
CA LYS A 61 13.76 -17.94 21.20
C LYS A 61 14.58 -19.19 20.96
N LYS A 62 13.96 -20.35 21.10
CA LYS A 62 14.63 -21.63 20.87
C LYS A 62 15.12 -21.75 19.42
N LYS A 63 14.32 -21.35 18.43
CA LYS A 63 14.72 -21.38 17.01
C LYS A 63 15.86 -20.41 16.71
N LEU A 64 15.84 -19.23 17.33
CA LEU A 64 16.88 -18.21 17.17
C LEU A 64 18.21 -18.64 17.80
N GLU A 65 18.16 -19.24 19.00
CA GLU A 65 19.33 -19.83 19.65
C GLU A 65 19.90 -21.00 18.83
N GLN A 66 19.04 -21.88 18.30
CA GLN A 66 19.45 -22.98 17.42
C GLN A 66 20.05 -22.50 16.09
N SER A 67 19.62 -21.33 15.61
CA SER A 67 20.11 -20.72 14.36
C SER A 67 21.27 -19.76 14.60
N ASN A 68 21.87 -19.74 15.80
CA ASN A 68 22.94 -18.82 16.20
C ASN A 68 22.63 -17.34 15.87
N GLY A 69 21.37 -16.93 15.99
CA GLY A 69 20.92 -15.57 15.71
C GLY A 69 20.57 -15.26 14.25
N ASN A 70 20.66 -16.23 13.34
CA ASN A 70 20.32 -16.00 11.94
C ASN A 70 18.80 -15.92 11.72
N VAL A 71 18.29 -14.69 11.62
CA VAL A 71 16.86 -14.39 11.43
C VAL A 71 16.32 -14.99 10.12
N SER A 72 17.10 -15.02 9.04
CA SER A 72 16.66 -15.56 7.74
C SER A 72 16.28 -17.03 7.85
N VAL A 73 17.13 -17.83 8.52
CA VAL A 73 16.90 -19.26 8.74
C VAL A 73 15.66 -19.48 9.61
N VAL A 74 15.46 -18.63 10.62
CA VAL A 74 14.27 -18.72 11.50
C VAL A 74 12.98 -18.42 10.72
N ILE A 75 13.00 -17.40 9.84
CA ILE A 75 11.87 -17.05 8.96
C ILE A 75 11.53 -18.20 8.02
N GLU A 76 12.54 -18.80 7.38
CA GLU A 76 12.35 -19.95 6.49
C GLU A 76 11.74 -21.15 7.24
N GLN A 77 12.24 -21.46 8.44
CA GLN A 77 11.71 -22.53 9.28
C GLN A 77 10.27 -22.28 9.75
N ILE A 78 9.90 -21.04 10.03
CA ILE A 78 8.53 -20.68 10.40
C ILE A 78 7.62 -20.81 9.18
N THR A 79 8.04 -20.26 8.04
CA THR A 79 7.26 -20.30 6.79
C THR A 79 7.02 -21.73 6.33
N ALA A 80 8.05 -22.58 6.35
CA ALA A 80 7.90 -24.00 6.02
C ALA A 80 6.98 -24.73 7.00
N SER A 81 7.05 -24.42 8.29
CA SER A 81 6.15 -25.00 9.29
C SER A 81 4.69 -24.59 9.09
N LEU A 82 4.43 -23.34 8.69
CA LEU A 82 3.08 -22.83 8.46
C LEU A 82 2.47 -23.38 7.16
N LEU A 83 3.27 -23.46 6.09
CA LEU A 83 2.83 -24.06 4.83
C LEU A 83 2.46 -25.54 4.99
N ASN A 84 3.20 -26.26 5.84
CA ASN A 84 2.93 -27.68 6.13
C ASN A 84 1.72 -27.90 7.06
N GLN A 85 1.22 -26.86 7.73
CA GLN A 85 0.06 -26.94 8.62
C GLN A 85 -1.28 -26.66 7.91
N ASN A 86 -1.28 -26.22 6.64
CA ASN A 86 -2.46 -25.77 5.91
C ASN A 86 -3.23 -26.86 5.11
N THR A 87 -3.17 -28.14 5.49
CA THR A 87 -3.96 -29.22 4.84
C THR A 87 -5.26 -29.64 5.56
N ALA A 88 -5.73 -28.92 6.58
CA ALA A 88 -7.08 -29.12 7.12
C ALA A 88 -7.71 -27.79 7.60
N VAL A 89 -8.98 -27.61 7.26
CA VAL A 89 -9.76 -26.36 7.23
C VAL A 89 -10.14 -25.80 8.62
N GLN A 90 -10.27 -24.46 8.69
CA GLN A 90 -11.36 -23.63 9.28
C GLN A 90 -10.96 -22.53 10.30
N VAL A 91 -11.18 -21.27 9.86
CA VAL A 91 -11.56 -20.01 10.56
C VAL A 91 -11.00 -19.76 11.97
N THR A 92 -10.16 -18.73 12.12
CA THR A 92 -10.34 -17.59 13.05
C THR A 92 -9.10 -16.68 13.03
N GLU A 93 -9.22 -15.49 12.44
CA GLU A 93 -8.28 -14.39 12.70
C GLU A 93 -9.02 -13.26 13.42
N GLU A 94 -8.84 -13.19 14.74
CA GLU A 94 -9.06 -11.97 15.50
C GLU A 94 -7.72 -11.25 15.73
N LYS A 95 -7.49 -10.26 14.88
CA LYS A 95 -6.97 -8.90 15.14
C LYS A 95 -5.82 -8.71 16.14
N LYS A 96 -4.77 -8.05 15.61
CA LYS A 96 -4.23 -6.81 16.22
C LYS A 96 -3.78 -5.75 15.20
N THR A 97 -4.75 -4.91 14.85
CA THR A 97 -4.64 -3.47 14.53
C THR A 97 -3.46 -2.98 13.67
N GLU A 98 -3.63 -3.09 12.35
CA GLU A 98 -3.42 -1.97 11.43
C GLU A 98 -4.77 -1.63 10.80
N GLN A 99 -4.97 -0.37 10.40
CA GLN A 99 -6.26 0.26 10.17
C GLN A 99 -7.19 -0.59 9.31
N LYS A 100 -8.29 -1.04 9.92
CA LYS A 100 -9.37 -1.76 9.26
C LYS A 100 -9.97 -0.81 8.21
N GLU A 101 -9.52 -0.88 6.98
CA GLU A 101 -10.38 -0.52 5.85
C GLU A 101 -11.57 -1.46 5.97
N GLU A 102 -12.69 -0.93 6.48
CA GLU A 102 -13.97 -1.57 6.27
C GLU A 102 -14.09 -1.73 4.75
N GLU A 103 -14.06 -2.97 4.27
CA GLU A 103 -14.40 -3.31 2.90
C GLU A 103 -15.82 -2.77 2.68
N LYS A 104 -15.91 -1.55 2.11
CA LYS A 104 -17.19 -0.89 1.91
C LYS A 104 -17.91 -1.74 0.89
N VAL A 105 -18.96 -2.43 1.31
CA VAL A 105 -19.80 -3.21 0.41
C VAL A 105 -20.42 -2.23 -0.58
N GLU A 106 -19.95 -2.23 -1.82
CA GLU A 106 -20.49 -1.39 -2.89
C GLU A 106 -21.44 -2.22 -3.74
N ILE A 107 -22.53 -1.60 -4.21
CA ILE A 107 -23.57 -2.28 -4.98
C ILE A 107 -23.47 -1.88 -6.46
N GLY A 108 -23.57 -2.85 -7.34
CA GLY A 108 -23.53 -2.63 -8.79
C GLY A 108 -22.18 -2.98 -9.40
N GLU A 109 -22.16 -3.12 -10.72
CA GLU A 109 -20.97 -3.49 -11.49
C GLU A 109 -20.42 -2.27 -12.23
N THR A 110 -19.10 -2.14 -12.24
CA THR A 110 -18.41 -1.17 -13.09
C THR A 110 -18.05 -1.79 -14.43
N LYS A 111 -18.24 -1.05 -15.53
CA LYS A 111 -17.97 -1.50 -16.91
C LYS A 111 -17.24 -0.42 -17.70
N PRO A 112 -16.71 -0.72 -18.91
CA PRO A 112 -16.06 0.30 -19.74
C PRO A 112 -16.93 1.54 -19.98
N GLY A 113 -16.30 2.70 -20.03
CA GLY A 113 -16.94 4.01 -20.11
C GLY A 113 -17.08 4.68 -18.72
N ILE A 114 -18.14 5.46 -18.57
CA ILE A 114 -18.43 6.24 -17.36
C ILE A 114 -19.16 5.37 -16.35
N ASN A 115 -18.67 5.35 -15.11
CA ASN A 115 -19.32 4.77 -13.95
C ASN A 115 -19.46 5.85 -12.88
N LEU A 116 -20.66 6.04 -12.35
CA LEU A 116 -20.95 7.02 -11.30
C LEU A 116 -21.25 6.29 -10.00
N GLN A 117 -20.70 6.76 -8.89
CA GLN A 117 -21.00 6.26 -7.55
C GLN A 117 -21.87 7.27 -6.80
N GLY A 118 -23.03 6.84 -6.33
CA GLY A 118 -23.94 7.66 -5.53
C GLY A 118 -24.68 6.83 -4.49
N TYR A 119 -25.81 7.34 -4.01
CA TYR A 119 -26.65 6.69 -3.01
C TYR A 119 -28.10 6.58 -3.48
N CYS A 120 -28.70 5.42 -3.27
CA CYS A 120 -30.12 5.21 -3.54
C CYS A 120 -30.98 5.92 -2.48
N THR A 121 -31.97 6.68 -2.92
CA THR A 121 -32.94 7.37 -2.05
C THR A 121 -34.23 6.59 -1.84
N ASN A 122 -34.44 5.49 -2.56
CA ASN A 122 -35.61 4.64 -2.37
C ASN A 122 -35.58 3.98 -0.99
N ILE A 123 -36.52 4.33 -0.11
CA ILE A 123 -36.57 3.86 1.28
C ILE A 123 -36.70 2.33 1.35
N ASP A 124 -37.31 1.70 0.34
CA ASP A 124 -37.51 0.24 0.32
C ASP A 124 -36.31 -0.56 -0.19
N CYS A 125 -35.35 0.11 -0.85
CA CYS A 125 -34.14 -0.49 -1.43
C CYS A 125 -33.15 -0.95 -0.34
N LEU A 126 -32.52 -2.11 -0.54
CA LEU A 126 -31.53 -2.64 0.42
C LEU A 126 -30.30 -1.74 0.49
N ALA A 127 -29.85 -1.23 -0.66
CA ALA A 127 -28.75 -0.28 -0.74
C ALA A 127 -28.98 0.97 0.11
N SER A 128 -30.20 1.54 0.03
CA SER A 128 -30.59 2.73 0.80
C SER A 128 -30.66 2.45 2.29
N LYS A 129 -31.33 1.36 2.69
CA LYS A 129 -31.47 0.94 4.09
C LYS A 129 -30.11 0.74 4.77
N ALA A 130 -29.17 0.14 4.06
CA ALA A 130 -27.80 -0.08 4.53
C ALA A 130 -26.85 1.11 4.27
N LYS A 131 -27.32 2.18 3.61
CA LYS A 131 -26.54 3.37 3.21
C LYS A 131 -25.29 3.01 2.41
N LEU A 132 -25.39 1.98 1.58
CA LEU A 132 -24.29 1.49 0.76
C LEU A 132 -24.14 2.35 -0.50
N PRO A 133 -22.89 2.64 -0.92
CA PRO A 133 -22.64 3.31 -2.18
C PRO A 133 -23.03 2.41 -3.35
N VAL A 134 -23.56 3.02 -4.39
CA VAL A 134 -24.12 2.34 -5.56
C VAL A 134 -23.42 2.82 -6.83
N TRP A 135 -22.83 1.90 -7.57
CA TRP A 135 -22.29 2.13 -8.91
C TRP A 135 -23.39 2.06 -9.97
N VAL A 136 -23.40 3.06 -10.84
CA VAL A 136 -24.23 3.10 -12.04
C VAL A 136 -23.32 3.25 -13.26
N ASN A 137 -23.35 2.27 -14.15
CA ASN A 137 -22.64 2.36 -15.42
C ASN A 137 -23.49 3.08 -16.45
N ILE A 138 -22.93 4.13 -17.04
CA ILE A 138 -23.52 4.91 -18.14
C ILE A 138 -22.97 4.44 -19.49
N GLY A 139 -21.75 3.88 -19.51
CA GLY A 139 -21.06 3.46 -20.73
C GLY A 139 -20.34 4.60 -21.42
N PHE A 140 -20.10 4.46 -22.74
CA PHE A 140 -19.45 5.49 -23.55
C PHE A 140 -20.49 6.52 -24.00
N SER A 141 -20.48 7.70 -23.38
CA SER A 141 -21.45 8.76 -23.64
C SER A 141 -20.86 10.12 -23.31
N ASP A 142 -21.59 11.16 -23.71
CA ASP A 142 -21.39 12.53 -23.30
C ASP A 142 -22.57 12.90 -22.38
N ILE A 143 -22.29 13.16 -21.10
CA ILE A 143 -23.31 13.47 -20.10
C ILE A 143 -23.03 14.79 -19.40
N SER A 144 -24.10 15.41 -18.92
CA SER A 144 -24.04 16.52 -17.97
C SER A 144 -24.95 16.21 -16.79
N PHE A 145 -24.50 16.47 -15.57
CA PHE A 145 -25.29 16.18 -14.38
C PHE A 145 -24.99 17.14 -13.24
N ASP A 146 -26.00 17.33 -12.39
CA ASP A 146 -25.87 17.94 -11.07
C ASP A 146 -25.70 16.81 -10.05
N SER A 147 -24.65 16.88 -9.23
CA SER A 147 -24.28 15.82 -8.30
C SER A 147 -25.39 15.48 -7.29
N GLU A 148 -26.31 16.38 -6.98
CA GLU A 148 -27.40 16.14 -6.02
C GLU A 148 -28.76 15.96 -6.70
N LYS A 149 -29.04 16.72 -7.77
CA LYS A 149 -30.37 16.76 -8.38
C LYS A 149 -30.58 15.69 -9.44
N THR A 150 -29.54 15.26 -10.14
CA THR A 150 -29.68 14.27 -11.21
C THR A 150 -29.80 12.87 -10.61
N SER A 151 -30.85 12.15 -11.01
CA SER A 151 -31.12 10.79 -10.57
C SER A 151 -30.78 9.75 -11.62
N TYR A 152 -30.25 8.60 -11.18
CA TYR A 152 -29.92 7.46 -12.04
C TYR A 152 -30.58 6.17 -11.57
N GLY A 153 -30.68 5.21 -12.49
CA GLY A 153 -31.24 3.88 -12.22
C GLY A 153 -30.40 3.10 -11.21
N CYS A 154 -31.02 2.70 -10.10
CA CYS A 154 -30.39 1.86 -9.09
C CYS A 154 -30.35 0.40 -9.59
N PRO A 155 -29.19 -0.27 -9.63
CA PRO A 155 -29.10 -1.69 -10.00
C PRO A 155 -29.77 -2.63 -8.97
N ASP A 156 -29.93 -2.22 -7.71
CA ASP A 156 -30.57 -3.05 -6.67
C ASP A 156 -32.09 -3.04 -6.81
N CYS A 157 -32.71 -1.87 -6.90
CA CYS A 157 -34.17 -1.75 -6.93
C CYS A 157 -34.77 -1.40 -8.30
N GLY A 158 -33.94 -1.16 -9.32
CA GLY A 158 -34.36 -0.80 -10.69
C GLY A 158 -34.93 0.62 -10.87
N GLN A 159 -35.10 1.39 -9.80
CA GLN A 159 -35.73 2.72 -9.83
C GLN A 159 -34.71 3.84 -10.04
N PHE A 160 -35.10 4.93 -10.71
CA PHE A 160 -34.28 6.13 -10.90
C PHE A 160 -34.19 6.95 -9.60
N THR A 161 -33.36 6.48 -8.68
CA THR A 161 -33.32 6.97 -7.29
C THR A 161 -31.90 7.14 -6.76
N VAL A 162 -30.87 6.79 -7.55
CA VAL A 162 -29.48 7.07 -7.19
C VAL A 162 -29.18 8.53 -7.42
N THR A 163 -28.88 9.26 -6.35
CA THR A 163 -28.47 10.68 -6.36
C THR A 163 -27.20 10.85 -5.55
N SER A 164 -26.82 12.08 -5.20
CA SER A 164 -25.66 12.37 -4.33
C SER A 164 -24.39 11.70 -4.87
N ILE A 165 -24.07 11.99 -6.14
CA ILE A 165 -22.93 11.43 -6.84
C ILE A 165 -21.65 11.97 -6.20
N ILE A 166 -20.85 11.06 -5.65
CA ILE A 166 -19.62 11.37 -4.91
C ILE A 166 -18.35 10.99 -5.67
N LYS A 167 -18.45 10.06 -6.62
CA LYS A 167 -17.32 9.66 -7.47
C LYS A 167 -17.75 9.41 -8.90
N ALA A 168 -16.83 9.67 -9.81
CA ALA A 168 -16.89 9.15 -11.18
C ALA A 168 -15.63 8.32 -11.43
N MET A 169 -15.82 7.10 -11.91
CA MET A 169 -14.75 6.25 -12.42
C MET A 169 -14.91 6.12 -13.93
N ILE A 170 -13.86 6.48 -14.65
CA ILE A 170 -13.81 6.36 -16.10
C ILE A 170 -12.85 5.22 -16.42
N PHE A 171 -13.35 4.23 -17.14
CA PHE A 171 -12.65 2.96 -17.35
C PHE A 171 -12.54 2.64 -18.84
N ASN A 172 -11.34 2.30 -19.30
CA ASN A 172 -11.03 1.90 -20.67
C ASN A 172 -11.61 2.88 -21.72
N SER A 173 -11.38 4.17 -21.48
CA SER A 173 -11.94 5.26 -22.28
C SER A 173 -10.91 6.39 -22.44
N GLU A 174 -10.94 7.04 -23.60
CA GLU A 174 -10.47 8.42 -23.71
C GLU A 174 -11.57 9.33 -23.16
N HIS A 175 -11.23 10.31 -22.34
CA HIS A 175 -12.24 11.14 -21.71
C HIS A 175 -11.83 12.57 -21.45
N ALA A 176 -12.85 13.38 -21.22
CA ALA A 176 -12.74 14.73 -20.72
C ALA A 176 -13.76 14.94 -19.60
N ILE A 177 -13.35 15.57 -18.50
CA ILE A 177 -14.24 15.97 -17.41
C ILE A 177 -14.01 17.43 -17.06
N SER A 178 -15.09 18.20 -16.94
CA SER A 178 -15.08 19.57 -16.43
C SER A 178 -16.19 19.76 -15.40
N SER A 179 -16.06 20.79 -14.59
CA SER A 179 -17.07 21.19 -13.61
C SER A 179 -17.42 22.66 -13.80
N ASN A 180 -18.56 23.10 -13.29
CA ASN A 180 -18.88 24.53 -13.24
C ASN A 180 -17.77 25.36 -12.57
N ASP A 181 -17.22 24.85 -11.47
CA ASP A 181 -16.18 25.54 -10.69
C ASP A 181 -14.83 25.57 -11.44
N ASN A 182 -14.56 24.57 -12.27
CA ASN A 182 -13.36 24.45 -13.09
C ASN A 182 -13.74 24.06 -14.52
N PRO A 183 -14.02 25.05 -15.39
CA PRO A 183 -14.54 24.81 -16.73
C PRO A 183 -13.49 24.27 -17.70
N VAL A 184 -12.19 24.40 -17.37
CA VAL A 184 -11.11 23.81 -18.16
C VAL A 184 -11.15 22.30 -18.00
N PRO A 185 -11.43 21.53 -19.07
CA PRO A 185 -11.59 20.09 -18.96
C PRO A 185 -10.25 19.40 -18.73
N VAL A 186 -10.21 18.49 -17.77
CA VAL A 186 -9.13 17.52 -17.62
C VAL A 186 -9.33 16.46 -18.69
N LYS A 187 -8.36 16.32 -19.60
CA LYS A 187 -8.35 15.30 -20.64
C LYS A 187 -7.36 14.22 -20.29
N ASP A 188 -7.77 12.98 -20.45
CA ASP A 188 -6.96 11.83 -20.08
C ASP A 188 -7.36 10.60 -20.92
N ASN A 189 -6.48 9.61 -20.97
CA ASN A 189 -6.66 8.33 -21.65
C ASN A 189 -6.04 7.15 -20.88
N HIS A 190 -5.69 7.34 -19.60
CA HIS A 190 -5.30 6.23 -18.74
C HIS A 190 -6.40 5.15 -18.71
N TYR A 191 -5.98 3.91 -18.51
CA TYR A 191 -6.88 2.76 -18.44
C TYR A 191 -8.01 2.95 -17.42
N GLN A 192 -7.73 3.61 -16.30
CA GLN A 192 -8.70 3.85 -15.25
C GLN A 192 -8.39 5.16 -14.53
N CYS A 193 -9.39 6.06 -14.44
CA CYS A 193 -9.29 7.31 -13.72
C CYS A 193 -10.41 7.43 -12.69
N PHE A 194 -10.09 7.94 -11.51
CA PHE A 194 -11.04 8.25 -10.45
C PHE A 194 -11.12 9.75 -10.21
N TYR A 195 -12.34 10.27 -10.22
CA TYR A 195 -12.64 11.66 -9.93
C TYR A 195 -13.52 11.75 -8.70
N THR A 196 -13.10 12.55 -7.73
CA THR A 196 -13.97 12.94 -6.61
C THR A 196 -14.94 14.00 -7.12
N ILE A 197 -16.23 13.77 -6.92
CA ILE A 197 -17.30 14.67 -7.33
C ILE A 197 -17.71 15.49 -6.12
N LYS A 198 -17.67 16.81 -6.25
CA LYS A 198 -18.11 17.74 -5.22
C LYS A 198 -19.63 17.83 -5.25
N LEU A 199 -20.25 17.57 -4.10
CA LEU A 199 -21.69 17.71 -3.93
C LEU A 199 -22.13 19.16 -4.18
N GLY A 200 -23.30 19.31 -4.80
CA GLY A 200 -23.88 20.60 -5.22
C GLY A 200 -23.27 21.21 -6.48
N SER A 201 -22.22 20.61 -7.05
CA SER A 201 -21.61 21.06 -8.31
C SER A 201 -22.18 20.31 -9.52
N SER A 202 -22.19 20.98 -10.67
CA SER A 202 -22.51 20.38 -11.98
C SER A 202 -21.24 20.00 -12.73
N TYR A 203 -21.32 18.89 -13.47
CA TYR A 203 -20.23 18.30 -14.23
C TYR A 203 -20.64 17.99 -15.66
N GLU A 204 -19.68 18.09 -16.57
CA GLU A 204 -19.76 17.56 -17.93
C GLU A 204 -18.68 16.48 -18.09
N ILE A 205 -19.09 15.28 -18.50
CA ILE A 205 -18.18 14.16 -18.74
C ILE A 205 -18.40 13.64 -20.15
N LYS A 206 -17.32 13.51 -20.90
CA LYS A 206 -17.29 12.91 -22.24
C LYS A 206 -16.39 11.70 -22.20
N ALA A 207 -16.89 10.55 -22.65
CA ALA A 207 -16.14 9.30 -22.66
C ALA A 207 -16.33 8.56 -23.98
N LYS A 208 -15.22 8.25 -24.64
CA LYS A 208 -15.17 7.52 -25.90
C LYS A 208 -14.31 6.28 -25.77
N LYS A 209 -14.74 5.20 -26.40
CA LYS A 209 -13.96 3.96 -26.49
C LYS A 209 -12.56 4.27 -27.02
N ILE A 210 -11.53 3.78 -26.32
CA ILE A 210 -10.15 3.89 -26.77
C ILE A 210 -10.04 3.26 -28.17
N ARG A 211 -9.44 4.00 -29.10
CA ARG A 211 -9.18 3.51 -30.45
C ARG A 211 -7.68 3.52 -30.72
N GLN A 212 -7.24 2.55 -31.53
CA GLN A 212 -5.89 2.60 -32.05
C GLN A 212 -5.82 3.72 -33.08
N HIS A 213 -5.12 4.81 -32.73
CA HIS A 213 -4.92 5.97 -33.60
C HIS A 213 -3.77 5.77 -34.62
N ALA A 214 -3.27 4.54 -34.77
CA ALA A 214 -2.21 4.26 -35.73
C ALA A 214 -2.74 4.41 -37.16
N THR A 215 -2.03 5.20 -37.96
CA THR A 215 -2.38 5.50 -39.35
C THR A 215 -1.95 4.39 -40.32
N SER A 216 -1.00 3.55 -39.90
CA SER A 216 -0.51 2.39 -40.63
C SER A 216 0.08 1.35 -39.68
N LEU A 217 0.38 0.15 -40.19
CA LEU A 217 1.10 -0.87 -39.43
C LEU A 217 2.51 -0.38 -39.04
N GLU A 218 3.17 0.36 -39.93
CA GLU A 218 4.50 0.92 -39.70
C GLU A 218 4.48 1.95 -38.56
N ASP A 219 3.48 2.83 -38.55
CA ASP A 219 3.25 3.79 -37.45
C ASP A 219 3.03 3.05 -36.11
N LEU A 220 2.27 1.96 -36.12
CA LEU A 220 2.07 1.13 -34.94
C LEU A 220 3.39 0.51 -34.43
N ILE A 221 4.19 -0.08 -35.33
CA ILE A 221 5.49 -0.68 -35.00
C ILE A 221 6.38 0.38 -34.36
N ASN A 222 6.57 1.51 -35.04
CA ASN A 222 7.41 2.60 -34.56
C ASN A 222 6.96 3.13 -33.18
N ARG A 223 5.65 3.29 -32.95
CA ARG A 223 5.13 3.71 -31.64
C ARG A 223 5.40 2.68 -30.54
N SER A 224 5.28 1.39 -30.86
CA SER A 224 5.57 0.33 -29.90
C SER A 224 7.06 0.24 -29.55
N GLU A 225 7.95 0.35 -30.54
CA GLU A 225 9.40 0.36 -30.33
C GLU A 225 9.82 1.57 -29.48
N ASN A 226 9.29 2.76 -29.81
CA ASN A 226 9.55 3.96 -29.02
C ASN A 226 9.04 3.84 -27.57
N ALA A 227 7.87 3.21 -27.35
CA ALA A 227 7.35 2.97 -26.01
C ALA A 227 8.25 2.00 -25.22
N MET A 228 8.79 0.95 -25.85
CA MET A 228 9.71 0.00 -25.22
C MET A 228 11.05 0.61 -24.80
N ILE A 229 11.49 1.67 -25.50
CA ILE A 229 12.74 2.39 -25.21
C ILE A 229 12.47 3.61 -24.31
N SER A 230 11.21 3.86 -23.92
CA SER A 230 10.88 4.98 -23.05
C SER A 230 11.47 4.80 -21.65
N GLY A 231 11.84 5.92 -21.02
CA GLY A 231 12.33 5.92 -19.64
C GLY A 231 11.30 5.39 -18.63
N GLU A 232 10.02 5.38 -18.98
CA GLU A 232 8.98 4.80 -18.13
C GLU A 232 9.13 3.28 -18.01
N ILE A 233 9.40 2.58 -19.13
CA ILE A 233 9.60 1.11 -19.12
C ILE A 233 10.99 0.73 -18.64
N ILE A 234 12.03 1.51 -19.00
CA ILE A 234 13.41 1.22 -18.59
C ILE A 234 13.59 1.31 -17.06
N ASN A 235 12.80 2.14 -16.38
CA ASN A 235 12.88 2.37 -14.94
C ASN A 235 11.84 1.59 -14.12
N LEU A 236 11.17 0.58 -14.71
CA LEU A 236 10.33 -0.39 -13.97
C LEU A 236 11.18 -1.41 -13.22
#